data_AF-A0A6B3IFJ2-F1
#
_entry.id   AF-A0A6B3IFJ2-F1
#
_cell.length_a   1.000
_cell.length_b   1.000
_cell.length_c   1.000
_cell.angle_alpha   90.00
_cell.angle_beta   90.00
_cell.angle_gamma   90.00
#
_symmetry.space_group_name_H-M   'P 1'
#
loop_
_entity.id
_entity.type
_entity.pdbx_description
1 polymer ?
#
loop_
_entity_poly.entity_id
_entity_poly.type
_entity_poly.pdbx_seq_one_letter_code
_entity_poly.pdbx_strand_id
1 'polypeptide(L)'
;MAEHADHAEHADHADRPAYPVGLRLHGRRVVVIGGGQVAQRRLPQLIATGAVITLISPSATASVEAMADAGEIRWERRRYQDGDLADTWYALVASSDTPANDAASAEAERTRTWCVRA
;
A
#
# COMPACT_ATOMS: atom_id res chain seq x y z
N MET A 1 -16.26 -37.34 5.77
CA MET A 1 -16.54 -36.12 6.55
C MET A 1 -15.40 -35.17 6.27
N ALA A 2 -15.69 -34.09 5.57
CA ALA A 2 -14.72 -33.13 5.09
C ALA A 2 -14.36 -32.14 6.18
N GLU A 3 -13.07 -31.85 6.36
CA GLU A 3 -12.60 -30.58 6.90
C GLU A 3 -11.75 -29.92 5.81
N HIS A 4 -12.32 -28.84 5.27
CA HIS A 4 -11.80 -28.06 4.16
C HIS A 4 -10.65 -27.16 4.60
N ALA A 5 -9.58 -27.25 3.82
CA ALA A 5 -8.58 -26.24 3.48
C ALA A 5 -8.92 -24.78 3.83
N ASP A 6 -7.96 -24.07 4.45
CA ASP A 6 -7.79 -22.62 4.21
C ASP A 6 -6.41 -22.05 4.68
N HIS A 7 -5.30 -22.75 4.43
CA HIS A 7 -3.95 -22.23 4.80
C HIS A 7 -2.95 -22.25 3.63
N ALA A 8 -3.38 -22.53 2.40
CA ALA A 8 -2.49 -22.90 1.30
C ALA A 8 -2.47 -21.97 0.08
N GLU A 9 -3.10 -20.78 0.11
CA GLU A 9 -3.14 -19.92 -1.10
C GLU A 9 -2.06 -18.83 -1.15
N HIS A 10 -1.45 -18.43 -0.02
CA HIS A 10 -0.46 -17.34 -0.03
C HIS A 10 0.92 -17.74 -0.60
N ALA A 11 1.23 -19.03 -0.70
CA ALA A 11 2.58 -19.51 -1.06
C ALA A 11 2.82 -19.69 -2.57
N ASP A 12 1.77 -19.72 -3.42
CA ASP A 12 1.90 -20.07 -4.85
C ASP A 12 2.33 -18.89 -5.74
N HIS A 13 2.10 -17.64 -5.32
CA HIS A 13 2.44 -16.46 -6.12
C HIS A 13 3.90 -15.99 -5.98
N ALA A 14 4.56 -16.25 -4.86
CA ALA A 14 5.93 -15.77 -4.61
C ALA A 14 7.00 -16.49 -5.47
N ASP A 15 6.70 -17.69 -5.97
CA ASP A 15 7.63 -18.53 -6.73
C ASP A 15 7.64 -18.19 -8.24
N ARG A 16 6.70 -17.35 -8.69
CA ARG A 16 6.61 -16.90 -10.09
C ARG A 16 7.20 -15.50 -10.24
N PRO A 17 8.04 -15.26 -11.27
CA PRO A 17 8.65 -13.95 -11.46
C PRO A 17 7.60 -12.89 -11.79
N ALA A 18 7.74 -11.71 -11.19
CA ALA A 18 6.89 -10.56 -11.50
C ALA A 18 7.13 -10.07 -12.93
N TYR A 19 6.06 -9.74 -13.65
CA TYR A 19 6.16 -9.09 -14.96
C TYR A 19 6.37 -7.58 -14.78
N PRO A 20 7.38 -6.96 -15.41
CA PRO A 20 7.63 -5.53 -15.26
C PRO A 20 6.54 -4.72 -15.96
N VAL A 21 5.93 -3.78 -15.23
CA VAL A 21 4.93 -2.85 -15.77
C VAL A 21 5.23 -1.43 -15.33
N GLY A 22 4.92 -0.46 -16.20
CA GLY A 22 4.91 0.96 -15.87
C GLY A 22 3.49 1.45 -15.62
N LEU A 23 3.25 2.12 -14.50
CA LEU A 23 1.94 2.69 -14.17
C LEU A 23 1.94 4.21 -14.42
N ARG A 24 0.94 4.70 -15.17
CA ARG A 24 0.68 6.14 -15.31
C ARG A 24 -0.30 6.56 -14.22
N LEU A 25 0.21 7.20 -13.16
CA LEU A 25 -0.55 7.50 -11.94
C LEU A 25 -0.98 8.96 -11.79
N HIS A 26 -0.75 9.81 -12.80
CA HIS A 26 -1.19 11.20 -12.75
C HIS A 26 -2.70 11.31 -12.47
N GLY A 27 -3.07 12.01 -11.40
CA GLY A 27 -4.45 12.17 -10.95
C GLY A 27 -5.10 10.89 -10.41
N ARG A 28 -4.35 9.80 -10.23
CA ARG A 28 -4.87 8.52 -9.72
C ARG A 28 -4.66 8.42 -8.22
N ARG A 29 -5.66 7.88 -7.52
CA ARG A 29 -5.57 7.58 -6.09
C ARG A 29 -4.55 6.47 -5.84
N VAL A 30 -3.60 6.75 -4.96
CA VAL A 30 -2.58 5.83 -4.47
C VAL A 30 -2.62 5.80 -2.96
N VAL A 31 -2.62 4.61 -2.37
CA VAL A 31 -2.57 4.44 -0.91
C VAL A 31 -1.21 3.88 -0.52
N VAL A 32 -0.58 4.49 0.48
CA VAL A 32 0.65 4.01 1.10
C VAL A 32 0.35 3.64 2.54
N ILE A 33 0.65 2.41 2.95
CA ILE A 33 0.44 1.93 4.31
C ILE A 33 1.79 1.84 4.99
N GLY A 34 1.96 2.55 6.11
CA GLY A 34 3.23 2.65 6.83
C GLY A 34 4.04 3.88 6.42
N GLY A 35 4.50 4.66 7.42
CA GLY A 35 5.30 5.88 7.22
C GLY A 35 6.81 5.70 7.43
N GLY A 36 7.32 4.46 7.34
CA GLY A 36 8.72 4.12 7.62
C GLY A 36 9.71 4.41 6.49
N GLN A 37 10.91 3.82 6.59
CA GLN A 37 12.00 4.04 5.62
C GLN A 37 11.65 3.63 4.18
N VAL A 38 10.82 2.60 4.00
CA VAL A 38 10.36 2.18 2.67
C VAL A 38 9.50 3.26 2.03
N ALA A 39 8.52 3.79 2.77
CA ALA A 39 7.68 4.90 2.30
C ALA A 39 8.52 6.14 2.01
N GLN A 40 9.43 6.51 2.92
CA GLN A 40 10.36 7.64 2.72
C GLN A 40 11.13 7.55 1.39
N ARG A 41 11.58 6.35 1.00
CA ARG A 41 12.30 6.14 -0.27
C ARG A 41 11.38 6.13 -1.49
N ARG A 42 10.15 5.63 -1.37
CA ARG A 42 9.21 5.43 -2.49
C ARG A 42 8.36 6.66 -2.80
N LEU A 43 8.03 7.45 -1.79
CA LEU A 43 7.14 8.61 -1.91
C LEU A 43 7.65 9.66 -2.91
N PRO A 44 8.94 10.06 -2.93
CA PRO A 44 9.40 11.06 -3.91
C PRO A 44 9.14 10.66 -5.36
N GLN A 45 9.32 9.38 -5.69
CA GLN A 45 9.03 8.88 -7.03
C GLN A 45 7.52 8.84 -7.32
N LEU A 46 6.69 8.44 -6.35
CA LEU A 46 5.23 8.46 -6.48
C LEU A 46 4.69 9.89 -6.65
N ILE A 47 5.18 10.84 -5.85
CA ILE A 47 4.82 12.26 -5.93
C ILE A 47 5.15 12.80 -7.33
N ALA A 48 6.34 12.49 -7.86
CA ALA A 48 6.75 12.91 -9.21
C ALA A 48 5.85 12.37 -10.33
N THR A 49 5.08 11.30 -10.11
CA THR A 49 4.09 10.81 -11.09
C THR A 49 2.82 11.67 -11.16
N GLY A 50 2.61 12.57 -10.19
CA GLY A 50 1.37 13.35 -10.03
C GLY A 50 0.23 12.53 -9.43
N ALA A 51 0.52 11.46 -8.69
CA ALA A 51 -0.47 10.65 -8.00
C ALA A 51 -1.14 11.43 -6.86
N VAL A 52 -2.41 11.12 -6.58
CA VAL A 52 -3.14 11.61 -5.41
C VAL A 52 -2.89 10.62 -4.27
N ILE A 53 -1.88 10.92 -3.44
CA ILE A 53 -1.36 9.97 -2.45
C ILE A 53 -2.02 10.18 -1.10
N THR A 54 -2.50 9.09 -0.50
CA THR A 54 -2.91 9.02 0.91
C THR A 54 -1.99 8.06 1.66
N LEU A 55 -1.27 8.57 2.66
CA LEU A 55 -0.53 7.78 3.64
C LEU A 55 -1.45 7.38 4.79
N ILE A 56 -1.48 6.11 5.14
CA ILE A 56 -2.18 5.58 6.32
C ILE A 56 -1.13 4.98 7.25
N SER A 57 -0.87 5.67 8.35
CA SER A 57 0.05 5.18 9.38
C SER A 57 -0.10 5.94 10.70
N PRO A 58 -0.01 5.27 11.87
CA PRO A 58 -0.03 5.96 13.17
C PRO A 58 1.16 6.91 13.36
N SER A 59 2.28 6.64 12.71
CA SER A 59 3.51 7.43 12.79
C SER A 59 4.25 7.42 11.46
N ALA A 60 5.10 8.41 11.26
CA ALA A 60 5.92 8.52 10.07
C ALA A 60 7.33 9.00 10.44
N THR A 61 8.31 8.79 9.55
CA THR A 61 9.61 9.44 9.70
C THR A 61 9.47 10.95 9.49
N ALA A 62 10.39 11.73 10.05
CA ALA A 62 10.40 13.19 9.89
C ALA A 62 10.38 13.64 8.41
N SER A 63 11.03 12.87 7.53
CA SER A 63 11.02 13.15 6.10
C SER A 63 9.66 12.92 5.44
N VAL A 64 8.91 11.91 5.88
CA VAL A 64 7.56 11.63 5.37
C VAL A 64 6.56 12.64 5.93
N GLU A 65 6.70 13.01 7.20
CA GLU A 65 5.92 14.08 7.81
C GLU A 65 6.13 15.42 7.08
N ALA A 66 7.37 15.77 6.73
CA ALA A 66 7.66 16.97 5.95
C ALA A 66 6.96 17.00 4.57
N MET A 67 6.82 15.86 3.89
CA MET A 67 6.07 15.76 2.62
C MET A 67 4.57 16.01 2.84
N ALA A 68 4.02 15.53 3.96
CA ALA A 68 2.62 15.77 4.32
C ALA A 68 2.40 17.25 4.68
N ASP A 69 3.31 17.85 5.45
CA ASP A 69 3.26 19.27 5.83
C ASP A 69 3.41 20.21 4.61
N ALA A 70 4.19 19.78 3.61
CA ALA A 70 4.30 20.46 2.32
C ALA A 70 3.05 20.30 1.43
N GLY A 71 2.08 19.46 1.82
CA GLY A 71 0.86 19.20 1.06
C GLY A 71 1.05 18.26 -0.14
N GLU A 72 2.18 17.58 -0.25
CA GLU A 72 2.47 16.65 -1.35
C GLU A 72 1.71 15.32 -1.20
N ILE A 73 1.37 14.95 0.03
CA ILE A 73 0.59 13.77 0.38
C ILE A 73 -0.45 14.11 1.45
N ARG A 74 -1.59 13.39 1.43
CA ARG A 74 -2.52 13.39 2.56
C ARG A 74 -2.07 12.36 3.58
N TRP A 75 -2.05 12.70 4.86
CA TRP A 75 -1.70 11.74 5.92
C TRP A 75 -2.87 11.49 6.88
N GLU A 76 -3.34 10.24 6.90
CA GLU A 76 -4.25 9.68 7.88
C GLU A 76 -3.46 9.06 9.04
N ARG A 77 -3.41 9.77 10.16
CA ARG A 77 -2.66 9.40 11.37
C ARG A 77 -3.36 8.29 12.18
N ARG A 78 -3.54 7.12 11.55
CA ARG A 78 -4.20 5.95 12.14
C ARG A 78 -3.69 4.65 11.53
N ARG A 79 -4.10 3.52 12.12
CA ARG A 79 -3.90 2.20 11.52
C ARG A 79 -4.83 2.00 10.31
N TYR A 80 -4.42 1.06 9.46
CA TYR A 80 -5.24 0.56 8.36
C TYR A 80 -6.56 -0.03 8.86
N GLN A 81 -7.61 0.13 8.06
CA GLN A 81 -8.94 -0.44 8.26
C GLN A 81 -9.45 -0.99 6.91
N ASP A 82 -10.23 -2.08 6.96
CA ASP A 82 -10.88 -2.61 5.75
C ASP A 82 -11.78 -1.54 5.11
N GLY A 83 -11.66 -1.37 3.79
CA GLY A 83 -12.29 -0.32 3.00
C GLY A 83 -11.36 0.86 2.64
N ASP A 84 -10.17 0.96 3.24
CA ASP A 84 -9.23 2.05 2.96
C ASP A 84 -8.71 2.05 1.51
N LEU A 85 -8.74 0.90 0.83
CA LEU A 85 -8.32 0.75 -0.55
C LEU A 85 -9.46 0.99 -1.55
N ALA A 86 -10.65 1.39 -1.10
CA ALA A 86 -11.73 1.79 -2.00
C ALA A 86 -11.23 2.81 -3.06
N ASP A 87 -11.64 2.56 -4.31
CA ASP A 87 -11.31 3.36 -5.49
C ASP A 87 -9.81 3.62 -5.71
N THR A 88 -8.94 2.71 -5.23
CA THR A 88 -7.49 2.84 -5.32
C THR A 88 -6.95 2.14 -6.56
N TRP A 89 -6.03 2.81 -7.27
CA TRP A 89 -5.36 2.22 -8.44
C TRP A 89 -4.14 1.40 -8.06
N TYR A 90 -3.40 1.87 -7.06
CA TYR A 90 -2.16 1.28 -6.61
C TYR A 90 -1.99 1.45 -5.10
N ALA A 91 -1.65 0.35 -4.42
CA ALA A 91 -1.34 0.30 -3.01
C ALA A 91 0.12 -0.10 -2.78
N LEU A 92 0.81 0.65 -1.93
CA LEU A 92 2.14 0.30 -1.41
C LEU A 92 2.00 -0.07 0.07
N VAL A 93 2.11 -1.35 0.38
CA VAL A 93 2.04 -1.88 1.75
C VAL A 93 3.46 -1.99 2.30
N ALA A 94 3.80 -1.09 3.22
CA ALA A 94 5.16 -0.88 3.71
C ALA A 94 5.20 -0.57 5.23
N SER A 95 4.41 -1.33 6.00
CA SER A 95 4.31 -1.21 7.46
C SER A 95 4.95 -2.42 8.17
N SER A 96 5.30 -2.25 9.44
CA SER A 96 5.72 -3.36 10.33
C SER A 96 4.54 -4.04 11.05
N ASP A 97 3.30 -3.57 10.82
CA ASP A 97 2.08 -4.16 11.37
C ASP A 97 1.60 -5.30 10.45
N THR A 98 1.96 -6.54 10.80
CA THR A 98 1.62 -7.73 10.00
C THR A 98 0.11 -7.88 9.78
N PRO A 99 -0.76 -7.81 10.81
CA PRO A 99 -2.21 -7.82 10.61
C PRO A 99 -2.72 -6.77 9.61
N ALA A 100 -2.22 -5.54 9.68
CA ALA A 100 -2.59 -4.50 8.72
C ALA A 100 -2.15 -4.83 7.29
N ASN A 101 -0.94 -5.37 7.13
CA ASN A 101 -0.41 -5.74 5.83
C ASN A 101 -1.19 -6.90 5.18
N ASP A 102 -1.58 -7.89 5.99
CA ASP A 102 -2.38 -9.03 5.53
C ASP A 102 -3.78 -8.58 5.12
N ALA A 103 -4.45 -7.76 5.95
CA ALA A 103 -5.75 -7.20 5.62
C ALA A 103 -5.72 -6.35 4.34
N ALA A 104 -4.70 -5.50 4.18
CA ALA A 104 -4.54 -4.68 2.99
C ALA A 104 -4.25 -5.49 1.73
N SER A 105 -3.43 -6.54 1.84
CA SER A 105 -3.14 -7.44 0.72
C SER A 105 -4.40 -8.19 0.29
N ALA A 106 -5.18 -8.68 1.24
CA ALA A 106 -6.44 -9.37 0.97
C ALA A 106 -7.49 -8.43 0.35
N GLU A 107 -7.65 -7.21 0.85
CA GLU A 107 -8.57 -6.24 0.26
C GLU A 107 -8.14 -5.85 -1.16
N ALA A 108 -6.85 -5.65 -1.39
CA ALA A 108 -6.34 -5.32 -2.71
C ALA A 108 -6.69 -6.39 -3.75
N GLU A 109 -6.56 -7.67 -3.38
CA GLU A 109 -6.93 -8.79 -4.26
C GLU A 109 -8.45 -8.78 -4.56
N ARG A 110 -9.29 -8.70 -3.51
CA ARG A 110 -10.76 -8.68 -3.68
C ARG A 110 -11.26 -7.49 -4.51
N THR A 111 -10.57 -6.36 -4.45
CA THR A 111 -10.93 -5.11 -5.15
C THR A 111 -10.23 -4.94 -6.48
N ARG A 112 -9.32 -5.85 -6.87
CA ARG A 112 -8.46 -5.74 -8.06
C ARG A 112 -7.60 -4.48 -8.07
N THR A 113 -7.13 -4.08 -6.88
CA THR A 113 -6.15 -3.02 -6.69
C THR A 113 -4.74 -3.58 -6.85
N TRP A 114 -3.91 -2.98 -7.70
CA TRP A 114 -2.50 -3.39 -7.78
C TRP A 114 -1.80 -3.12 -6.45
N CYS A 115 -1.23 -4.14 -5.84
CA CYS A 115 -0.58 -4.04 -4.53
C CYS A 115 0.87 -4.51 -4.62
N VAL A 116 1.77 -3.73 -4.02
CA VAL A 116 3.13 -4.17 -3.71
C VAL A 116 3.29 -4.18 -2.20
N ARG A 117 3.69 -5.33 -1.68
CA ARG A 117 4.10 -5.50 -0.29
C ARG A 117 5.63 -5.48 -0.19
N ALA A 118 6.16 -4.69 0.74
CA ALA A 118 7.59 -4.41 0.89
C ALA A 118 8.10 -4.63 2.32
#